data_AF-A0A8B5WN62-F1
#
_entry.id   AF-A0A8B5WN62-F1
#
_cell.length_a   1.000
_cell.length_b   1.000
_cell.length_c   1.000
_cell.angle_alpha   90.00
_cell.angle_beta   90.00
_cell.angle_gamma   90.00
#
_symmetry.space_group_name_H-M   'P 1'
#
loop_
_entity.id
_entity.type
_entity.pdbx_description
1 polymer ?
#
loop_
_entity_poly.entity_id
_entity_poly.type
_entity_poly.pdbx_seq_one_letter_code
_entity_poly.pdbx_strand_id
1 'polypeptide(L)'
;RYTIGLMLLDLENPARVVGLAKKPLMVPEAEYERNGFRGNVLFPGGMIADGDEVRIYYGAADTVECLATADLADLLGFVGA
;
A
#
# COMPACT_ATOMS: atom_id res chain seq x y z
N ARG A 1 13.01 6.34 -6.04
CA ARG A 1 11.56 6.49 -5.76
C ARG A 1 11.06 5.18 -5.17
N TYR A 2 10.37 5.23 -4.04
CA TYR A 2 9.71 4.07 -3.43
C TYR A 2 8.20 4.21 -3.59
N THR A 3 7.53 3.11 -3.87
CA THR A 3 6.09 3.03 -4.12
C THR A 3 5.54 1.79 -3.42
N ILE A 4 4.27 1.80 -3.06
CA ILE A 4 3.62 0.66 -2.40
C ILE A 4 2.96 -0.21 -3.46
N GLY A 5 3.22 -1.52 -3.43
CA GLY A 5 2.56 -2.53 -4.26
C GLY A 5 1.56 -3.35 -3.45
N LEU A 6 0.75 -4.16 -4.14
CA LEU A 6 -0.23 -5.04 -3.52
C LEU A 6 -0.15 -6.44 -4.15
N MET A 7 -0.22 -7.46 -3.30
CA MET A 7 -0.27 -8.86 -3.70
C MET A 7 -1.29 -9.60 -2.84
N LEU A 8 -1.92 -10.61 -3.42
CA LEU A 8 -2.78 -11.57 -2.76
C LEU A 8 -2.09 -12.93 -2.74
N LEU A 9 -2.03 -13.51 -1.54
CA LEU A 9 -1.43 -14.82 -1.31
C LEU A 9 -2.53 -15.86 -1.14
N ASP A 10 -2.23 -17.10 -1.54
CA ASP A 10 -3.10 -18.25 -1.28
C ASP A 10 -3.28 -18.42 0.24
N LEU A 11 -4.52 -18.63 0.67
CA LEU A 11 -4.91 -18.69 2.08
C LEU A 11 -4.34 -19.92 2.80
N GLU A 12 -4.17 -21.04 2.09
CA GLU A 12 -3.65 -22.30 2.64
C GLU A 12 -2.13 -22.42 2.44
N ASN A 13 -1.59 -21.85 1.37
CA ASN A 13 -0.17 -21.88 1.05
C ASN A 13 0.39 -20.49 0.67
N PRO A 14 0.80 -19.65 1.63
CA PRO A 14 1.19 -18.26 1.39
C PRO A 14 2.46 -18.09 0.55
N ALA A 15 3.21 -19.16 0.25
CA ALA A 15 4.30 -19.10 -0.72
C ALA A 15 3.79 -18.93 -2.17
N ARG A 16 2.49 -19.16 -2.41
CA ARG A 16 1.85 -18.98 -3.71
C ARG A 16 1.20 -17.61 -3.80
N VAL A 17 1.66 -16.81 -4.76
CA VAL A 17 1.01 -15.55 -5.14
C VAL A 17 -0.15 -15.87 -6.08
N VAL A 18 -1.36 -15.50 -5.69
CA VAL A 18 -2.60 -15.72 -6.47
C VAL A 18 -3.14 -14.45 -7.10
N GLY A 19 -2.67 -13.28 -6.65
CA GLY A 19 -2.91 -11.99 -7.28
C GLY A 19 -1.70 -11.08 -7.10
N LEU A 20 -1.34 -10.33 -8.14
CA LEU A 20 -0.24 -9.36 -8.07
C LEU A 20 -0.59 -8.15 -8.93
N ALA A 21 -0.63 -6.98 -8.30
CA ALA A 21 -0.91 -5.74 -8.99
C ALA A 21 0.15 -5.46 -10.08
N LYS A 22 -0.30 -5.15 -11.29
CA LYS A 22 0.59 -4.83 -12.43
C LYS A 22 1.18 -3.41 -12.36
N LYS A 23 0.64 -2.57 -11.47
CA LYS A 23 1.04 -1.18 -11.23
C LYS A 23 1.12 -0.95 -9.73
N PRO A 24 1.89 0.04 -9.26
CA PRO A 24 1.89 0.39 -7.84
C PRO A 24 0.47 0.74 -7.36
N LEU A 25 0.14 0.32 -6.15
CA LEU A 25 -1.08 0.73 -5.46
C LEU A 25 -1.02 2.22 -5.11
N MET A 26 0.12 2.66 -4.58
CA MET A 26 0.35 4.07 -4.22
C MET A 26 1.72 4.54 -4.70
N VAL A 27 1.78 5.79 -5.14
CA VAL A 27 3.01 6.46 -5.56
C VAL A 27 3.10 7.83 -4.89
N PRO A 28 4.31 8.39 -4.67
CA PRO A 28 4.46 9.74 -4.12
C PRO A 28 3.81 10.79 -5.05
N GLU A 29 2.89 11.58 -4.51
CA GLU A 29 2.16 12.67 -5.14
C GLU A 29 2.07 13.90 -4.22
N ALA A 30 1.79 13.71 -2.93
CA ALA A 30 1.67 14.78 -1.96
C ALA A 30 3.04 15.40 -1.64
N GLU A 31 3.05 16.64 -1.14
CA GLU A 31 4.28 17.37 -0.86
C GLU A 31 5.14 16.67 0.20
N TYR A 32 4.51 16.15 1.26
CA TYR A 32 5.17 15.42 2.34
C TYR A 32 5.72 14.04 1.92
N GLU A 33 5.32 13.53 0.75
CA GLU A 33 5.86 12.28 0.17
C GLU A 33 7.03 12.55 -0.77
N ARG A 34 7.02 13.72 -1.42
CA ARG A 34 8.03 14.14 -2.39
C ARG A 34 9.19 14.87 -1.74
N ASN A 35 8.97 15.53 -0.59
CA ASN A 35 9.94 16.35 0.10
C ASN A 35 10.08 15.94 1.57
N GLY A 36 11.31 15.76 2.03
CA GLY A 36 11.67 15.33 3.38
C GLY A 36 13.14 14.92 3.45
N PHE A 37 13.54 14.17 4.48
CA PHE A 37 14.88 13.60 4.60
C PHE A 37 15.27 12.80 3.35
N ARG A 38 14.31 12.04 2.79
CA ARG A 38 14.48 11.34 1.51
C ARG A 38 13.23 11.46 0.64
N GLY A 39 13.25 12.39 -0.31
CA GLY A 39 12.12 12.64 -1.18
C GLY A 39 11.70 11.47 -2.08
N ASN A 40 10.43 11.46 -2.48
CA ASN A 40 9.79 10.47 -3.35
C ASN A 40 9.81 9.04 -2.75
N VAL A 41 9.44 8.94 -1.48
CA VAL A 41 9.39 7.68 -0.73
C VAL A 41 8.03 7.51 -0.07
N LEU A 42 7.39 6.38 -0.36
CA LEU A 42 6.35 5.77 0.47
C LEU A 42 6.88 4.44 0.99
N PHE A 43 6.78 4.18 2.29
CA PHE A 43 7.21 2.92 2.90
C PHE A 43 6.09 2.34 3.78
N PRO A 44 5.50 1.18 3.44
CA PRO A 44 4.35 0.65 4.17
C PRO A 44 4.78 0.15 5.56
N GLY A 45 4.05 0.58 6.59
CA GLY A 45 4.29 0.21 8.00
C GLY A 45 3.27 -0.77 8.56
N GLY A 46 2.00 -0.65 8.17
CA GLY A 46 0.94 -1.55 8.64
C GLY A 46 -0.37 -1.40 7.88
N MET A 47 -1.18 -2.44 7.91
CA MET A 47 -2.50 -2.48 7.30
C MET A 47 -3.51 -3.07 8.28
N ILE A 48 -4.60 -2.38 8.53
CA ILE A 48 -5.66 -2.80 9.46
C ILE A 48 -6.99 -2.79 8.71
N ALA A 49 -7.66 -3.93 8.68
CA ALA A 49 -9.02 -4.04 8.15
C ALA A 49 -10.05 -3.87 9.28
N ASP A 50 -11.08 -3.06 9.03
CA ASP A 50 -12.16 -2.73 9.96
C ASP A 50 -13.49 -2.76 9.19
N GLY A 51 -14.11 -3.94 9.13
CA GLY A 51 -15.21 -4.21 8.20
C GLY A 51 -14.71 -4.15 6.75
N ASP A 52 -15.37 -3.31 5.94
CA ASP A 52 -15.02 -3.12 4.53
C ASP A 52 -13.95 -2.02 4.32
N GLU A 53 -13.61 -1.24 5.35
CA GLU A 53 -12.55 -0.23 5.27
C GLU A 53 -11.18 -0.82 5.64
N VAL A 54 -10.15 -0.51 4.86
CA VAL A 54 -8.76 -0.85 5.11
C VAL A 54 -7.94 0.42 5.34
N ARG A 55 -7.28 0.49 6.49
CA ARG A 55 -6.35 1.58 6.88
C ARG A 55 -4.91 1.14 6.61
N ILE A 56 -4.20 1.89 5.77
CA ILE A 56 -2.80 1.63 5.39
C ILE A 56 -1.93 2.74 5.96
N TYR A 57 -1.13 2.40 6.98
CA TYR A 57 -0.12 3.28 7.55
C TYR A 57 1.18 3.18 6.77
N TYR A 58 1.76 4.31 6.43
CA TYR A 58 3.01 4.37 5.68
C TYR A 58 3.85 5.58 6.08
N GLY A 59 5.16 5.38 6.08
CA GLY A 59 6.13 6.46 6.18
C GLY A 59 6.24 7.21 4.86
N ALA A 60 6.31 8.54 4.92
CA ALA A 60 6.48 9.42 3.78
C ALA A 60 7.79 10.23 3.90
N ALA A 61 8.55 10.22 2.81
CA ALA A 61 9.84 10.90 2.66
C ALA A 61 10.87 10.66 3.80
N ASP A 62 10.83 9.49 4.45
CA ASP A 62 11.59 9.16 5.67
C ASP A 62 11.50 10.23 6.77
N THR A 63 10.34 10.89 6.88
CA THR A 63 10.18 12.08 7.75
C THR A 63 8.90 12.04 8.59
N VAL A 64 7.78 11.65 8.00
CA VAL A 64 6.47 11.63 8.66
C VAL A 64 5.79 10.29 8.48
N GLU A 65 4.84 9.98 9.35
CA GLU A 65 3.93 8.85 9.20
C GLU A 65 2.57 9.36 8.67
N CYS A 66 1.96 8.61 7.77
CA CYS A 66 0.73 8.95 7.08
C CYS A 66 -0.25 7.78 7.08
N LEU A 67 -1.51 8.08 6.75
CA LEU A 67 -2.59 7.10 6.65
C LEU A 67 -3.31 7.29 5.32
N ALA A 68 -3.51 6.20 4.59
CA ALA A 68 -4.47 6.10 3.48
C ALA A 68 -5.59 5.12 3.86
N THR A 69 -6.78 5.34 3.31
CA THR A 69 -7.92 4.42 3.45
C THR A 69 -8.38 3.92 2.08
N ALA A 70 -8.88 2.70 2.03
CA ALA A 70 -9.45 2.09 0.83
C ALA A 70 -10.55 1.10 1.21
N ASP A 71 -11.44 0.80 0.28
CA ASP A 71 -12.40 -0.30 0.42
C ASP A 71 -11.71 -1.65 0.14
N LEU A 72 -12.03 -2.68 0.93
CA LEU A 72 -11.44 -4.00 0.78
C LEU A 72 -11.76 -4.63 -0.58
N ALA A 73 -12.97 -4.45 -1.10
CA ALA A 73 -13.36 -4.97 -2.40
C ALA A 73 -12.59 -4.28 -3.53
N ASP A 74 -12.32 -2.98 -3.41
CA ASP A 74 -11.49 -2.25 -4.38
C ASP A 74 -10.04 -2.78 -4.38
N LEU A 75 -9.47 -3.06 -3.20
CA LEU A 75 -8.13 -3.64 -3.10
C LEU A 75 -8.05 -5.04 -3.71
N LEU A 76 -9.05 -5.89 -3.47
CA LEU A 76 -9.16 -7.22 -4.06
C LEU A 76 -9.31 -7.15 -5.59
N GLY A 77 -10.20 -6.29 -6.08
CA GLY A 77 -10.38 -6.06 -7.51
C GLY A 77 -9.11 -5.52 -8.18
N PHE A 78 -8.32 -4.69 -7.48
CA PHE A 78 -7.06 -4.15 -8.00
C PHE A 78 -5.98 -5.22 -8.24
N VAL A 79 -5.93 -6.28 -7.42
CA VAL A 79 -5.02 -7.42 -7.62
C VAL A 79 -5.58 -8.53 -8.50
N GLY A 80 -6.82 -8.38 -8.98
CA GLY A 80 -7.49 -9.31 -9.88
C GLY A 80 -8.15 -10.51 -9.19
N ALA A 81 -8.60 -10.32 -7.94
CA ALA A 81 -9.40 -11.29 -7.19
C ALA A 81 -10.90 -11.10 -7.44
#